data_AF-A0A2U3RGQ6-F1
#
_entry.id   AF-A0A2U3RGQ6-F1
#
_cell.length_a   1.000
_cell.length_b   1.000
_cell.length_c   1.000
_cell.angle_alpha   90.00
_cell.angle_beta   90.00
_cell.angle_gamma   90.00
#
_symmetry.space_group_name_H-M   'P 1'
#
loop_
_entity.id
_entity.type
_entity.pdbx_description
1 polymer ?
#
loop_
_entity_poly.entity_id
_entity_poly.type
_entity_poly.pdbx_seq_one_letter_code
_entity_poly.pdbx_strand_id
1 'polypeptide(L)'
;MERQNIPLTDEIIEILQARKLTSKSKWVLSTDRSKSGHLENPYRRWYKICKKAGIKNLRIHDLRRTFASCMGDVGAGQYIISAALNHSDIKSTSIYTKVSLEPVRQYMSKVTQMISDCSRIDI
;
A
#
# COMPACT_ATOMS: atom_id res chain seq x y z
N MET A 1 4.04 -20.10 3.63
CA MET A 1 3.40 -18.77 3.49
C MET A 1 2.54 -18.83 2.24
N GLU A 2 1.23 -18.71 2.39
CA GLU A 2 0.28 -18.83 1.28
C GLU A 2 0.35 -17.59 0.39
N ARG A 3 0.15 -17.74 -0.93
CA ARG A 3 0.16 -16.60 -1.86
C ARG A 3 -1.10 -15.78 -1.62
N GLN A 4 -0.93 -14.50 -1.31
CA GLN A 4 -2.02 -13.57 -1.08
C GLN A 4 -2.11 -12.59 -2.25
N ASN A 5 -3.33 -12.37 -2.74
CA ASN A 5 -3.61 -11.44 -3.83
C ASN A 5 -4.24 -10.18 -3.25
N ILE A 6 -3.61 -9.04 -3.50
CA ILE A 6 -4.12 -7.71 -3.13
C ILE A 6 -4.39 -6.97 -4.44
N PRO A 7 -5.59 -6.39 -4.65
CA PRO A 7 -5.85 -5.59 -5.83
C PRO A 7 -5.01 -4.31 -5.78
N LEU A 8 -4.42 -3.92 -6.90
CA LEU A 8 -3.69 -2.66 -7.04
C LEU A 8 -4.60 -1.64 -7.71
N THR A 9 -4.60 -0.38 -7.26
CA THR A 9 -5.31 0.69 -7.98
C THR A 9 -4.53 1.10 -9.23
N ASP A 10 -5.19 1.80 -10.16
CA ASP A 10 -4.58 2.19 -11.43
C ASP A 10 -3.39 3.14 -11.22
N GLU A 11 -3.48 4.05 -10.24
CA GLU A 11 -2.39 4.97 -9.89
C GLU A 11 -1.17 4.22 -9.34
N ILE A 12 -1.41 3.16 -8.54
CA ILE A 12 -0.32 2.32 -8.06
C ILE A 12 0.32 1.57 -9.22
N ILE A 13 -0.49 1.05 -10.15
CA ILE A 13 -0.01 0.36 -11.35
C ILE A 13 0.87 1.30 -12.18
N GLU A 14 0.42 2.53 -12.41
CA GLU A 14 1.17 3.56 -13.12
C GLU A 14 2.54 3.83 -12.48
N ILE A 15 2.57 4.06 -11.16
CA ILE A 15 3.82 4.30 -10.42
C ILE A 15 4.78 3.10 -10.52
N LEU A 16 4.26 1.88 -10.40
CA LEU A 16 5.06 0.65 -10.47
C LEU A 16 5.58 0.40 -11.88
N GLN A 17 4.78 0.67 -12.91
CA GLN A 17 5.16 0.57 -14.31
C GLN A 17 6.24 1.61 -14.66
N ALA A 18 6.03 2.88 -14.32
CA ALA A 18 7.01 3.95 -14.51
C ALA A 18 8.35 3.59 -13.86
N ARG A 19 8.32 3.08 -12.62
CA ARG A 19 9.53 2.56 -11.97
C ARG A 19 10.17 1.40 -12.72
N LYS A 20 9.38 0.42 -13.16
CA LYS A 20 9.90 -0.76 -13.86
C LYS A 20 10.55 -0.39 -15.19
N LEU A 21 9.99 0.57 -15.92
CA LEU A 21 10.55 1.05 -17.20
C LEU A 21 11.96 1.65 -17.04
N THR A 22 12.24 2.28 -15.90
CA THR A 22 13.58 2.85 -15.61
C THR A 22 14.61 1.82 -15.13
N SER A 23 14.20 0.58 -14.87
CA SER A 23 15.04 -0.43 -14.21
C SER A 23 15.15 -1.70 -15.05
N LYS A 24 16.38 -2.11 -15.37
CA LYS A 24 16.66 -3.43 -15.95
C LYS A 24 16.61 -4.57 -14.92
N SER A 25 16.48 -4.26 -13.63
CA SER A 25 16.42 -5.28 -12.57
C SER A 25 15.13 -6.08 -12.67
N LYS A 26 15.18 -7.36 -12.25
CA LYS A 26 13.98 -8.20 -12.05
C LYS A 26 12.96 -7.52 -11.13
N TRP A 27 13.43 -6.81 -10.11
CA TRP A 27 12.62 -6.23 -9.04
C TRP A 27 12.17 -4.79 -9.35
N VAL A 28 10.93 -4.43 -8.96
CA VAL A 28 10.40 -3.07 -9.10
C VAL A 28 11.09 -2.09 -8.14
N LEU A 29 11.38 -2.56 -6.92
CA LEU A 29 12.13 -1.80 -5.91
C LEU A 29 13.56 -2.34 -5.81
N SER A 30 14.36 -2.10 -6.85
CA SER A 30 15.75 -2.53 -6.90
C SER A 30 16.67 -1.69 -6.01
N THR A 31 17.78 -2.29 -5.57
CA THR A 31 18.84 -1.59 -4.85
C THR A 31 20.18 -2.29 -5.12
N ASP A 32 21.21 -1.50 -5.36
CA ASP A 32 22.61 -1.92 -5.43
C ASP A 32 23.21 -2.23 -4.05
N ARG A 33 22.61 -1.68 -2.99
CA ARG A 33 23.09 -1.79 -1.60
C ARG A 33 22.79 -3.11 -0.87
N SER A 34 21.94 -3.98 -1.42
CA SER A 34 21.66 -5.29 -0.82
C SER A 34 22.17 -6.41 -1.71
N LYS A 35 22.67 -7.48 -1.09
CA LYS A 35 23.12 -8.69 -1.81
C LYS A 35 21.99 -9.35 -2.61
N SER A 36 20.74 -9.19 -2.19
CA SER A 36 19.57 -9.71 -2.92
C SER A 36 19.18 -8.86 -4.14
N GLY A 37 19.76 -7.66 -4.29
CA GLY A 37 19.47 -6.75 -5.40
C GLY A 37 18.12 -6.03 -5.30
N HIS A 38 17.39 -6.19 -4.19
CA HIS A 38 16.09 -5.54 -3.94
C HIS A 38 16.00 -4.91 -2.55
N LEU A 39 15.03 -4.03 -2.38
CA LEU A 39 14.75 -3.41 -1.08
C LEU A 39 14.32 -4.48 -0.09
N GLU A 40 15.10 -4.65 0.98
CA GLU A 40 14.76 -5.54 2.11
C GLU A 40 14.29 -4.73 3.33
N ASN A 41 14.97 -3.62 3.61
CA ASN A 41 14.68 -2.78 4.77
C ASN A 41 14.36 -1.34 4.33
N PRO A 42 13.09 -0.89 4.48
CA PRO A 42 12.68 0.44 4.07
C PRO A 42 13.01 1.53 5.09
N TYR A 43 13.30 1.19 6.35
CA TYR A 43 13.36 2.16 7.47
C TYR A 43 14.39 3.27 7.25
N ARG A 44 15.56 2.94 6.70
CA ARG A 44 16.61 3.94 6.44
C ARG A 44 16.21 4.96 5.38
N ARG A 45 15.52 4.53 4.32
CA ARG A 45 15.01 5.44 3.28
C ARG A 45 13.82 6.23 3.82
N TRP A 46 12.94 5.57 4.58
CA TRP A 46 11.80 6.21 5.23
C TRP A 46 12.22 7.37 6.14
N TYR A 47 13.21 7.17 7.00
CA TYR A 47 13.74 8.22 7.86
C TYR A 47 14.29 9.41 7.06
N LYS A 48 14.99 9.15 5.94
CA LYS A 48 15.47 10.22 5.05
C LYS A 48 14.33 11.00 4.40
N ILE A 49 13.25 10.32 3.99
CA ILE A 49 12.05 10.95 3.43
C ILE A 49 11.40 11.86 4.49
N CYS A 50 11.16 11.35 5.70
CA CYS A 50 10.58 12.12 6.80
C CYS A 50 11.44 13.34 7.14
N LYS A 51 12.76 13.17 7.23
CA LYS A 51 13.71 14.28 7.47
C LYS A 51 13.64 15.34 6.38
N LYS A 52 13.58 14.93 5.10
CA LYS A 52 13.46 15.87 3.96
C LYS A 52 12.12 16.60 3.96
N ALA A 53 11.05 15.92 4.37
CA ALA A 53 9.70 16.50 4.48
C ALA A 53 9.48 17.31 5.77
N GLY A 54 10.45 17.37 6.69
CA GLY A 54 10.29 18.05 7.98
C GLY A 54 9.35 17.36 8.97
N ILE A 55 8.96 16.11 8.71
CA ILE A 55 8.01 15.35 9.53
C ILE A 55 8.75 14.61 10.65
N LYS A 56 8.30 14.80 11.89
CA LYS A 56 8.84 14.11 13.07
C LYS A 56 7.90 12.99 13.52
N ASN A 57 8.47 11.95 14.14
CA ASN A 57 7.74 10.87 14.81
C ASN A 57 6.78 10.04 13.93
N LEU A 58 6.94 10.05 12.60
CA LEU A 58 6.14 9.23 11.69
C LEU A 58 6.85 7.90 11.37
N ARG A 59 6.24 6.77 11.74
CA ARG A 59 6.76 5.42 11.44
C ARG A 59 6.12 4.88 10.17
N ILE A 60 6.79 3.95 9.50
CA ILE A 60 6.25 3.35 8.27
C ILE A 60 4.93 2.59 8.52
N HIS A 61 4.75 2.03 9.71
CA HIS A 61 3.50 1.37 10.10
C HIS A 61 2.34 2.35 10.28
N ASP A 62 2.61 3.62 10.54
CA ASP A 62 1.56 4.63 10.63
C ASP A 62 0.90 4.85 9.27
N LEU A 63 1.64 4.72 8.15
CA LEU A 63 1.03 4.74 6.81
C LEU A 63 -0.07 3.70 6.63
N ARG A 64 0.17 2.48 7.15
CA ARG A 64 -0.81 1.40 7.09
C ARG A 64 -2.03 1.68 7.97
N ARG A 65 -1.81 2.31 9.14
CA ARG A 65 -2.90 2.72 10.04
C ARG A 65 -3.72 3.85 9.42
N THR A 66 -3.07 4.86 8.85
CA THR A 66 -3.71 5.94 8.10
C THR A 66 -4.54 5.37 6.95
N PHE A 67 -3.99 4.47 6.14
CA PHE A 67 -4.73 3.81 5.07
C PHE A 67 -6.01 3.09 5.59
N ALA A 68 -5.91 2.37 6.71
CA ALA A 68 -7.07 1.72 7.32
C ALA A 68 -8.12 2.73 7.82
N SER A 69 -7.70 3.83 8.44
CA SER A 69 -8.58 4.92 8.85
C SER A 69 -9.29 5.55 7.66
N CYS A 70 -8.55 5.90 6.61
CA CYS A 70 -9.10 6.47 5.38
C CYS A 70 -10.13 5.54 4.72
N MET A 71 -9.89 4.22 4.73
CA MET A 71 -10.87 3.23 4.25
C MET A 71 -12.17 3.30 5.05
N GLY A 72 -12.07 3.46 6.39
CA GLY A 72 -13.24 3.67 7.25
C GLY A 72 -13.96 4.98 6.96
N ASP A 73 -13.22 6.07 6.74
CA ASP A 73 -13.78 7.39 6.42
C ASP A 73 -14.58 7.38 5.11
N VAL A 74 -14.17 6.58 4.11
CA VAL A 74 -14.92 6.38 2.86
C VAL A 74 -16.00 5.30 2.95
N GLY A 75 -16.28 4.78 4.15
CA GLY A 75 -17.39 3.86 4.45
C GLY A 75 -17.09 2.37 4.27
N ALA A 76 -15.82 1.95 4.19
CA ALA A 76 -15.49 0.53 4.08
C ALA A 76 -15.79 -0.21 5.38
N GLY A 77 -16.47 -1.36 5.29
CA GLY A 77 -16.69 -2.24 6.43
C GLY A 77 -15.39 -2.92 6.90
N GLN A 78 -15.34 -3.30 8.19
CA GLN A 78 -14.17 -3.92 8.83
C GLN A 78 -13.61 -5.13 8.05
N TYR A 79 -14.49 -5.91 7.43
CA TYR A 79 -14.12 -7.06 6.63
C TYR A 79 -13.34 -6.69 5.36
N ILE A 80 -13.76 -5.62 4.65
CA ILE A 80 -13.05 -5.07 3.49
C ILE A 80 -11.72 -4.44 3.91
N ILE A 81 -11.71 -3.68 5.01
CA ILE A 81 -10.48 -3.09 5.56
C ILE A 81 -9.47 -4.19 5.89
N SER A 82 -9.91 -5.25 6.57
CA SER A 82 -9.05 -6.39 6.93
C SER A 82 -8.46 -7.09 5.71
N ALA A 83 -9.24 -7.23 4.63
CA ALA A 83 -8.78 -7.81 3.38
C ALA A 83 -7.79 -6.91 2.63
N ALA A 84 -8.04 -5.60 2.57
CA ALA A 84 -7.10 -4.62 2.01
C ALA A 84 -5.76 -4.60 2.77
N LEU A 85 -5.83 -4.77 4.10
CA LEU A 85 -4.67 -4.91 4.96
C LEU A 85 -4.02 -6.28 4.85
N ASN A 86 -4.67 -7.29 4.26
CA ASN A 86 -4.14 -8.64 4.15
C ASN A 86 -3.85 -9.26 5.54
N HIS A 87 -4.75 -9.07 6.50
CA HIS A 87 -4.69 -9.77 7.78
C HIS A 87 -5.13 -11.22 7.62
N SER A 88 -4.30 -12.15 8.10
CA SER A 88 -4.56 -13.60 8.06
C SER A 88 -5.62 -14.05 9.06
N ASP A 89 -5.88 -13.28 10.11
CA ASP A 89 -6.82 -13.63 11.18
C ASP A 89 -8.12 -12.83 11.05
N ILE A 90 -8.94 -13.21 10.07
CA ILE A 90 -10.32 -12.76 9.98
C ILE A 90 -11.16 -13.77 10.77
N LYS A 91 -11.40 -13.47 12.06
CA LYS A 91 -12.19 -14.30 12.97
C LYS A 91 -13.44 -14.89 12.30
N SER A 92 -13.60 -16.21 12.43
CA SER A 92 -14.78 -17.11 12.33
C SER A 92 -15.78 -16.94 11.17
N THR A 93 -16.15 -15.73 10.75
CA THR A 93 -17.16 -15.44 9.71
C THR A 93 -16.57 -15.48 8.29
N SER A 94 -15.25 -15.58 8.16
CA SER A 94 -14.50 -15.72 6.90
C SER A 94 -14.75 -17.02 6.14
N ILE A 95 -15.35 -18.02 6.80
CA ILE A 95 -15.70 -19.31 6.16
C ILE A 95 -16.85 -19.16 5.16
N TYR A 96 -17.76 -18.19 5.37
CA TYR A 96 -18.97 -18.01 4.54
C TYR A 96 -18.86 -16.88 3.52
N THR A 97 -17.81 -16.08 3.59
CA THR A 97 -17.61 -14.94 2.72
C THR A 97 -16.18 -15.04 2.20
N LYS A 98 -16.02 -15.21 0.90
CA LYS A 98 -14.76 -14.93 0.23
C LYS A 98 -14.87 -13.48 -0.23
N VAL A 99 -14.04 -12.58 0.30
CA VAL A 99 -14.00 -11.20 -0.20
C VAL A 99 -13.70 -11.26 -1.69
N SER A 100 -14.64 -10.78 -2.51
CA SER A 100 -14.30 -10.43 -3.89
C SER A 100 -13.28 -9.31 -3.87
N LEU A 101 -12.22 -9.42 -4.67
CA LEU A 101 -11.17 -8.40 -4.73
C LEU A 101 -11.69 -7.06 -5.29
N GLU A 102 -12.83 -7.07 -5.98
CA GLU A 102 -13.35 -5.88 -6.65
C GLU A 102 -13.88 -4.82 -5.66
N PRO A 103 -14.73 -5.14 -4.66
CA PRO A 103 -15.04 -4.22 -3.57
C PRO A 103 -13.79 -3.64 -2.89
N VAL A 104 -12.77 -4.47 -2.65
CA VAL A 104 -11.51 -4.02 -2.03
C VAL A 104 -10.83 -2.98 -2.93
N ARG A 105 -10.71 -3.26 -4.24
CA ARG A 105 -10.19 -2.34 -5.25
C ARG A 105 -10.96 -1.02 -5.25
N GLN A 106 -12.29 -1.05 -5.25
CA GLN A 106 -13.13 0.14 -5.30
C GLN A 106 -12.89 1.07 -4.10
N TYR A 107 -12.83 0.52 -2.88
CA TYR A 107 -12.53 1.32 -1.69
C TYR A 107 -11.08 1.82 -1.69
N MET A 108 -10.13 1.00 -2.16
CA MET A 108 -8.74 1.44 -2.34
C MET A 108 -8.64 2.62 -3.30
N SER A 109 -9.32 2.57 -4.45
CA SER A 109 -9.35 3.67 -5.42
C SER A 109 -9.96 4.94 -4.84
N LYS A 110 -11.04 4.85 -4.04
CA LYS A 110 -11.61 6.01 -3.32
C LYS A 110 -10.59 6.65 -2.37
N VAL A 111 -9.85 5.84 -1.61
CA VAL A 111 -8.80 6.33 -0.72
C VAL A 111 -7.65 6.96 -1.52
N THR A 112 -7.25 6.37 -2.64
CA THR A 112 -6.22 6.95 -3.52
C THR A 112 -6.65 8.32 -4.02
N GLN A 113 -7.88 8.46 -4.53
CA GLN A 113 -8.41 9.76 -4.96
C GLN A 113 -8.41 10.79 -3.83
N MET A 114 -8.89 10.41 -2.64
CA MET A 114 -8.90 11.28 -1.47
C MET A 114 -7.49 11.79 -1.12
N ILE A 115 -6.48 10.93 -1.19
CA ILE A 115 -5.08 11.30 -0.94
C ILE A 115 -4.54 12.21 -2.04
N SER A 116 -4.82 11.90 -3.30
CA SER A 116 -4.41 12.70 -4.47
C SER A 116 -4.95 14.14 -4.35
N ASP A 117 -6.24 14.29 -4.05
CA ASP A 117 -6.91 15.58 -3.88
C ASP A 117 -6.27 16.43 -2.77
N CYS A 118 -5.85 15.79 -1.67
CA CYS A 118 -5.16 16.48 -0.57
C CYS A 118 -3.73 16.90 -0.94
N SER A 119 -3.09 16.22 -1.89
CA SER A 119 -1.65 16.29 -2.08
C SER A 119 -1.19 17.36 -3.07
N ARG A 120 -2.07 17.94 -3.91
CA ARG A 120 -1.68 18.81 -5.05
C ARG A 120 -0.50 18.21 -5.84
N ILE A 121 -0.45 16.89 -5.95
CA ILE A 121 0.52 16.19 -6.80
C ILE A 121 -0.21 15.93 -8.10
N ASP A 122 -0.07 16.86 -9.05
CA ASP A 122 -0.38 16.57 -10.45
C ASP A 122 0.71 15.60 -10.94
N ILE A 123 0.33 14.34 -11.19
CA ILE A 123 1.21 13.33 -11.81
C ILE A 123 1.19 13.53 -13.32
#